data_AF-A0A946RI01-F1
#
_entry.id   AF-A0A946RI01-F1
#
_cell.length_a   1.000
_cell.length_b   1.000
_cell.length_c   1.000
_cell.angle_alpha   90.00
_cell.angle_beta   90.00
_cell.angle_gamma   90.00
#
_symmetry.space_group_name_H-M   'P 1'
#
loop_
_entity.id
_entity.type
_entity.pdbx_description
1 polymer ?
#
loop_
_entity_poly.entity_id
_entity_poly.type
_entity_poly.pdbx_seq_one_letter_code
_entity_poly.pdbx_strand_id
1 'polypeptide(L)'
;TLLLPGILIFSGSGFLFGYAKPVPVNFNALNSPRRDMVLVAIAGPGANLILIILAAILMNFLSYMPTFSQEWAGLNLYYMVYINAILAIFNMLPIPPLDGGRVAVGILPPFLSRSISRLEPYGMLIIIAIIFIIPVGGSYFGLNLNVFQYIISPPVNALMSMADQLTRLF
;
A
#
# COMPACT_ATOMS: atom_id res chain seq x y z
N THR A 1 1.40 -2.96 -20.45
CA THR A 1 0.32 -2.84 -19.45
C THR A 1 -0.13 -1.38 -19.37
N LEU A 2 -1.02 -0.92 -20.26
CA LEU A 2 -1.52 0.48 -20.29
C LEU A 2 -3.01 0.60 -19.92
N LEU A 3 -3.77 -0.49 -19.96
CA LEU A 3 -5.19 -0.53 -19.61
C LEU A 3 -5.44 -0.25 -18.12
N LEU A 4 -4.68 -0.89 -17.23
CA LEU A 4 -4.85 -0.73 -15.78
C LEU A 4 -4.57 0.72 -15.32
N PRO A 5 -3.46 1.36 -15.74
CA PRO A 5 -3.23 2.78 -15.50
C PRO A 5 -4.36 3.67 -16.02
N GLY A 6 -4.85 3.42 -17.23
CA GLY A 6 -5.91 4.22 -17.85
C GLY A 6 -7.23 4.16 -17.07
N ILE A 7 -7.66 2.96 -16.69
CA ILE A 7 -8.90 2.78 -15.92
C ILE A 7 -8.83 3.49 -14.56
N LEU A 8 -7.68 3.44 -13.89
CA LEU A 8 -7.49 4.06 -12.58
C LEU A 8 -7.50 5.59 -12.61
N ILE A 9 -7.00 6.19 -13.69
CA ILE A 9 -7.08 7.64 -13.91
C ILE A 9 -8.53 8.06 -14.15
N PHE A 10 -9.26 7.37 -15.03
CA PHE A 10 -10.66 7.70 -15.34
C PHE A 10 -11.63 7.42 -14.20
N SER A 11 -11.26 6.56 -13.24
CA SER A 11 -12.10 6.27 -12.07
C SER A 11 -12.07 7.34 -10.98
N GLY A 12 -11.17 8.31 -11.07
CA GLY A 12 -10.94 9.28 -9.98
C GLY A 12 -10.38 8.63 -8.70
N SER A 13 -9.78 7.43 -8.78
CA SER A 13 -9.26 6.72 -7.59
C SER A 13 -8.02 7.39 -6.97
N GLY A 14 -7.38 8.32 -7.69
CA GLY A 14 -6.18 9.01 -7.24
C GLY A 14 -4.93 8.12 -7.13
N PHE A 15 -4.99 6.87 -7.60
CA PHE A 15 -3.94 5.87 -7.40
C PHE A 15 -3.68 5.04 -8.66
N LEU A 16 -2.43 4.99 -9.13
CA LEU A 16 -2.01 4.27 -10.34
C LEU A 16 -1.28 2.97 -9.95
N PHE A 17 -1.92 1.83 -10.21
CA PHE A 17 -1.36 0.51 -9.94
C PHE A 17 -0.68 -0.04 -11.21
N GLY A 18 0.62 -0.31 -11.11
CA GLY A 18 1.37 -0.99 -12.17
C GLY A 18 1.39 -2.48 -11.90
N TYR A 19 0.56 -3.27 -12.58
CA TYR A 19 0.65 -4.73 -12.49
C TYR A 19 1.90 -5.22 -13.25
N ALA A 20 2.97 -5.50 -12.51
CA ALA A 20 4.10 -6.28 -13.01
C ALA A 20 3.80 -7.77 -12.81
N LYS A 21 4.06 -8.60 -13.82
CA LYS A 21 3.96 -10.06 -13.69
C LYS A 21 4.87 -10.50 -12.53
N PRO A 22 4.36 -11.19 -11.49
CA PRO A 22 5.19 -11.58 -10.36
C PRO A 22 6.31 -12.51 -10.82
N VAL A 23 7.53 -12.21 -10.39
CA VAL A 23 8.69 -13.07 -10.64
C VAL A 23 8.53 -14.33 -9.78
N PRO A 24 8.66 -15.54 -10.35
CA PRO A 24 8.48 -16.78 -9.60
C PRO A 24 9.57 -16.90 -8.52
N VAL A 25 9.16 -16.97 -7.26
CA VAL A 25 10.06 -17.18 -6.12
C VAL A 25 10.18 -18.69 -5.88
N ASN A 26 11.42 -19.21 -5.84
CA ASN A 26 11.67 -20.62 -5.56
C ASN A 26 11.65 -20.88 -4.04
N PHE A 27 10.51 -21.29 -3.51
CA PHE A 27 10.31 -21.54 -2.08
C PHE A 27 11.12 -22.71 -1.52
N ASN A 28 11.65 -23.58 -2.37
CA ASN A 28 12.47 -24.74 -1.96
C ASN A 28 13.91 -24.34 -1.57
N ALA A 29 14.31 -23.09 -1.79
CA ALA A 29 15.62 -22.57 -1.40
C ALA A 29 15.66 -21.99 0.02
N LEU A 30 14.53 -21.96 0.75
CA LEU A 30 14.42 -21.38 2.09
C LEU A 30 14.62 -22.45 3.18
N ASN A 31 15.45 -22.15 4.18
CA ASN A 31 15.71 -23.02 5.32
C ASN A 31 14.47 -23.19 6.22
N SER A 32 13.62 -22.17 6.33
CA SER A 32 12.36 -22.22 7.07
C SER A 32 11.25 -21.48 6.30
N PRO A 33 10.63 -22.13 5.31
CA PRO A 33 9.81 -21.48 4.29
C PRO A 33 8.68 -20.58 4.82
N ARG A 34 8.04 -20.94 5.94
CA ARG A 34 6.97 -20.13 6.53
C ARG A 34 7.49 -18.88 7.24
N ARG A 35 8.54 -19.03 8.04
CA ARG A 35 9.13 -17.91 8.80
C ARG A 35 9.79 -16.91 7.87
N ASP A 36 10.59 -17.41 6.94
CA ASP A 36 11.36 -16.58 6.01
C ASP A 36 10.40 -15.81 5.08
N MET A 37 9.29 -16.42 4.67
CA MET A 37 8.23 -15.75 3.91
C MET A 37 7.57 -14.61 4.70
N VAL A 38 7.28 -14.80 5.99
CA VAL A 38 6.70 -13.74 6.84
C VAL A 38 7.68 -12.57 6.97
N LEU A 39 8.97 -12.84 7.19
CA LEU A 39 9.99 -11.80 7.29
C LEU A 39 10.14 -11.00 6.00
N VAL A 40 10.18 -11.68 4.85
CA VAL A 40 10.24 -11.03 3.54
C VAL A 40 8.98 -10.20 3.29
N ALA A 41 7.80 -10.71 3.64
CA ALA A 41 6.56 -9.99 3.45
C ALA A 41 6.45 -8.74 4.35
N ILE A 42 6.93 -8.80 5.60
CA ILE A 42 6.96 -7.62 6.48
C ILE A 42 7.97 -6.56 5.99
N ALA A 43 9.02 -6.97 5.28
CA ALA A 43 10.03 -6.03 4.76
C ALA A 43 9.43 -4.98 3.80
N GLY A 44 8.39 -5.34 3.03
CA GLY A 44 7.68 -4.41 2.13
C GLY A 44 7.05 -3.23 2.87
N PRO A 45 6.04 -3.46 3.74
CA PRO A 45 5.46 -2.41 4.58
C PRO A 45 6.49 -1.71 5.48
N GLY A 46 7.47 -2.45 6.00
CA GLY A 46 8.55 -1.89 6.82
C GLY A 46 9.39 -0.84 6.07
N ALA A 47 9.77 -1.11 4.82
CA ALA A 47 10.50 -0.16 3.99
C ALA A 47 9.68 1.12 3.74
N ASN A 48 8.38 0.99 3.46
CA ASN A 48 7.50 2.15 3.26
C ASN A 48 7.39 3.00 4.54
N LEU A 49 7.27 2.38 5.72
CA LEU A 49 7.26 3.12 6.98
C LEU A 49 8.58 3.86 7.25
N ILE A 50 9.72 3.24 6.90
CA ILE A 50 11.03 3.90 7.00
C ILE A 50 11.08 5.13 6.07
N LEU A 51 10.59 5.01 4.84
CA LEU A 51 10.54 6.14 3.89
C LEU A 51 9.65 7.27 4.37
N ILE A 52 8.52 6.97 5.03
CA ILE A 52 7.66 7.99 5.68
C ILE A 52 8.44 8.76 6.75
N ILE A 53 9.13 8.05 7.64
CA ILE A 53 9.89 8.68 8.73
C ILE A 53 11.03 9.52 8.16
N LEU A 54 11.77 9.01 7.18
CA LEU A 54 12.86 9.75 6.54
C LEU A 54 12.34 11.02 5.85
N ALA A 55 11.24 10.93 5.11
CA ALA A 55 10.66 12.09 4.44
C ALA A 55 10.16 13.15 5.45
N ALA A 56 9.52 12.73 6.55
CA ALA A 56 9.11 13.62 7.63
C ALA A 56 10.31 14.33 8.29
N ILE A 57 11.41 13.61 8.55
CA ILE A 57 12.64 14.21 9.07
C ILE A 57 13.20 15.24 8.08
N LEU A 58 13.25 14.91 6.79
CA LEU A 58 13.75 15.82 5.74
C LEU A 58 12.92 17.10 5.60
N MET A 59 11.62 17.07 5.91
CA MET A 59 10.77 18.26 5.87
C MET A 59 11.23 19.36 6.83
N ASN A 60 11.85 19.01 7.97
CA ASN A 60 12.38 19.98 8.93
C ASN A 60 13.50 20.84 8.33
N PHE A 61 14.16 20.36 7.29
CA PHE A 61 15.29 21.06 6.66
C PHE A 61 14.87 21.97 5.50
N LEU A 62 13.57 22.02 5.16
CA LEU A 62 13.07 22.83 4.06
C LEU A 62 13.32 24.33 4.26
N SER A 63 13.34 24.81 5.50
CA SER A 63 13.61 26.21 5.85
C SER A 63 15.04 26.66 5.53
N TYR A 64 15.98 25.71 5.39
CA TYR A 64 17.37 26.00 5.00
C TYR A 64 17.58 25.98 3.48
N MET A 65 16.56 25.60 2.70
CA MET A 65 16.64 25.56 1.24
C MET A 65 16.36 26.95 0.63
N PRO A 66 16.89 27.23 -0.58
CA PRO A 66 16.49 28.42 -1.34
C PRO A 66 14.99 28.45 -1.59
N THR A 67 14.37 29.63 -1.47
CA THR A 67 12.91 29.82 -1.55
C THR A 67 12.29 29.24 -2.83
N PHE A 68 13.00 29.35 -3.97
CA PHE A 68 12.52 28.81 -5.26
C PHE A 68 12.43 27.27 -5.29
N SER A 69 13.17 26.58 -4.43
CA SER A 69 13.22 25.11 -4.36
C SER A 69 12.41 24.53 -3.20
N GLN A 70 12.09 25.36 -2.21
CA GLN A 70 11.43 24.95 -0.97
C GLN A 70 10.04 24.38 -1.22
N GLU A 71 9.22 25.05 -2.04
CA GLU A 71 7.87 24.60 -2.38
C GLU A 71 7.90 23.27 -3.13
N TRP A 72 8.77 23.17 -4.14
CA TRP A 72 8.93 21.95 -4.92
C TRP A 72 9.39 20.77 -4.05
N ALA A 73 10.40 20.98 -3.19
CA ALA A 73 10.90 19.94 -2.30
C ALA A 73 9.85 19.52 -1.27
N GLY A 74 9.13 20.49 -0.68
CA GLY A 74 8.06 20.22 0.27
C GLY A 74 6.93 19.40 -0.33
N LEU A 75 6.51 19.71 -1.55
CA LEU A 75 5.46 18.95 -2.25
C LEU A 75 5.91 17.52 -2.56
N ASN A 76 7.16 17.34 -2.99
CA ASN A 76 7.70 16.01 -3.26
C ASN A 76 7.81 15.16 -1.98
N LEU A 77 8.28 15.74 -0.88
CA LEU A 77 8.33 15.06 0.41
C LEU A 77 6.93 14.71 0.91
N TYR A 78 5.96 15.62 0.75
CA TYR A 78 4.57 15.35 1.11
C TYR A 78 4.00 14.16 0.35
N TYR A 79 4.17 14.13 -0.98
CA TYR A 79 3.73 12.99 -1.77
C TYR A 79 4.52 11.72 -1.49
N MET A 80 5.79 11.83 -1.14
CA MET A 80 6.58 10.69 -0.69
C MET A 80 5.99 10.07 0.58
N VAL A 81 5.62 10.86 1.59
CA VAL A 81 4.91 10.37 2.77
C VAL A 81 3.57 9.75 2.37
N TYR A 82 2.76 10.48 1.61
CA TYR A 82 1.40 10.06 1.24
C TYR A 82 1.37 8.75 0.46
N ILE A 83 2.20 8.62 -0.58
CA ILE A 83 2.26 7.41 -1.41
C ILE A 83 2.79 6.23 -0.58
N ASN A 84 3.84 6.42 0.21
CA ASN A 84 4.36 5.34 1.05
C ASN A 84 3.38 4.93 2.15
N ALA A 85 2.60 5.86 2.71
CA ALA A 85 1.53 5.54 3.66
C ALA A 85 0.46 4.67 3.02
N ILE A 86 -0.01 5.03 1.81
CA ILE A 86 -0.96 4.21 1.04
C ILE A 86 -0.37 2.83 0.77
N LEU A 87 0.87 2.76 0.26
CA LEU A 87 1.52 1.49 -0.07
C LEU A 87 1.74 0.61 1.15
N ALA A 88 2.12 1.18 2.30
CA ALA A 88 2.28 0.46 3.56
C ALA A 88 0.95 -0.18 3.99
N ILE A 89 -0.11 0.61 4.09
CA ILE A 89 -1.43 0.13 4.52
C ILE A 89 -1.99 -0.89 3.52
N PHE A 90 -1.84 -0.62 2.23
CA PHE A 90 -2.31 -1.52 1.19
C PHE A 90 -1.60 -2.87 1.26
N ASN A 91 -0.26 -2.86 1.37
CA ASN A 91 0.51 -4.10 1.51
C ASN A 91 0.24 -4.84 2.83
N MET A 92 -0.31 -4.20 3.87
CA MET A 92 -0.72 -4.87 5.10
C MET A 92 -2.08 -5.56 5.02
N LEU A 93 -2.88 -5.32 3.96
CA LEU A 93 -4.17 -5.99 3.81
C LEU A 93 -3.99 -7.51 3.66
N PRO A 94 -4.79 -8.34 4.36
CA PRO A 94 -4.67 -9.80 4.35
C PRO A 94 -5.29 -10.41 3.08
N ILE A 95 -4.92 -9.91 1.91
CA ILE A 95 -5.46 -10.30 0.61
C ILE A 95 -4.29 -10.68 -0.31
N PRO A 96 -4.13 -11.96 -0.70
CA PRO A 96 -3.18 -12.34 -1.74
C PRO A 96 -3.47 -11.56 -3.03
N PRO A 97 -2.47 -11.09 -3.80
CA PRO A 97 -1.03 -11.38 -3.68
C PRO A 97 -0.25 -10.41 -2.76
N LEU A 98 -0.93 -9.53 -2.01
CA LEU A 98 -0.29 -8.53 -1.14
C LEU A 98 0.50 -9.18 -0.02
N ASP A 99 1.49 -8.44 0.50
CA ASP A 99 2.40 -8.94 1.52
C ASP A 99 1.67 -9.41 2.78
N GLY A 100 0.63 -8.70 3.24
CA GLY A 100 -0.21 -9.06 4.38
C GLY A 100 -0.95 -10.38 4.17
N GLY A 101 -1.33 -10.69 2.92
CA GLY A 101 -1.86 -12.01 2.55
C GLY A 101 -0.82 -13.12 2.73
N ARG A 102 0.45 -12.87 2.38
CA ARG A 102 1.56 -13.81 2.56
C ARG A 102 1.92 -13.99 4.04
N VAL A 103 1.92 -12.90 4.81
CA VAL A 103 2.06 -12.94 6.28
C VAL A 103 0.95 -13.80 6.89
N ALA A 104 -0.30 -13.60 6.49
CA ALA A 104 -1.43 -14.40 6.96
C ALA A 104 -1.24 -15.88 6.62
N VAL A 105 -0.87 -16.22 5.39
CA VAL A 105 -0.61 -17.61 4.95
C VAL A 105 0.53 -18.26 5.76
N GLY A 106 1.57 -17.50 6.13
CA GLY A 106 2.70 -17.99 6.90
C GLY A 106 2.42 -18.21 8.40
N ILE A 107 1.52 -17.40 8.98
CA ILE A 107 1.15 -17.48 10.41
C ILE A 107 -0.01 -18.46 10.65
N LEU A 108 -0.96 -18.55 9.72
CA LEU A 108 -2.19 -19.31 9.92
C LEU A 108 -1.98 -20.84 9.90
N PRO A 109 -2.87 -21.59 10.60
CA PRO A 109 -2.89 -23.05 10.51
C PRO A 109 -2.98 -23.57 9.06
N PRO A 110 -2.47 -24.77 8.76
CA PRO A 110 -2.40 -25.29 7.39
C PRO A 110 -3.72 -25.31 6.61
N PHE A 111 -4.85 -25.51 7.31
CA PHE A 111 -6.17 -25.54 6.68
C PHE A 111 -6.61 -24.15 6.18
N LEU A 112 -6.39 -23.08 6.96
CA LEU A 112 -6.69 -21.71 6.54
C LEU A 112 -5.67 -21.20 5.51
N SER A 113 -4.40 -21.54 5.72
CA SER A 113 -3.31 -21.20 4.80
C SER A 113 -3.58 -21.71 3.39
N ARG A 114 -4.06 -22.96 3.25
CA ARG A 114 -4.48 -23.53 1.94
C ARG A 114 -5.68 -22.80 1.33
N SER A 115 -6.69 -22.44 2.12
CA SER A 115 -7.86 -21.73 1.63
C SER A 115 -7.51 -20.33 1.11
N ILE A 116 -6.67 -19.58 1.82
CA ILE A 116 -6.22 -18.25 1.40
C ILE A 116 -5.30 -18.34 0.18
N SER A 117 -4.38 -19.31 0.14
CA SER A 117 -3.46 -19.48 -1.01
C SER A 117 -4.21 -19.79 -2.32
N ARG A 118 -5.40 -20.41 -2.25
CA ARG A 118 -6.25 -20.64 -3.45
C ARG A 118 -6.79 -19.35 -4.06
N LEU A 119 -6.82 -18.25 -3.30
CA LEU A 119 -7.25 -16.94 -3.81
C LEU A 119 -6.14 -16.21 -4.57
N GLU A 120 -4.88 -16.64 -4.46
CA GLU A 120 -3.71 -15.97 -5.05
C GLU A 120 -3.84 -15.72 -6.57
N PRO A 121 -4.30 -16.68 -7.40
CA PRO A 121 -4.48 -16.44 -8.84
C PRO A 121 -5.55 -15.38 -9.15
N TYR A 122 -6.55 -15.23 -8.28
CA TYR A 122 -7.65 -14.28 -8.42
C TYR A 122 -7.40 -12.99 -7.64
N GLY A 123 -6.31 -12.90 -6.89
CA GLY A 123 -6.06 -11.82 -5.94
C GLY A 123 -6.07 -10.43 -6.58
N MET A 124 -5.51 -10.33 -7.78
CA MET A 124 -5.54 -9.08 -8.55
C MET A 124 -6.96 -8.66 -8.96
N LEU A 125 -7.78 -9.62 -9.38
CA LEU A 125 -9.19 -9.39 -9.70
C LEU A 125 -9.98 -8.96 -8.46
N ILE A 126 -9.70 -9.57 -7.31
CA ILE A 126 -10.32 -9.22 -6.02
C ILE A 126 -9.99 -7.77 -5.65
N ILE A 127 -8.72 -7.38 -5.77
CA ILE A 127 -8.28 -6.00 -5.52
C ILE A 127 -9.01 -5.01 -6.44
N ILE A 128 -9.05 -5.28 -7.75
CA ILE A 128 -9.76 -4.43 -8.73
C ILE A 128 -11.24 -4.34 -8.36
N ALA A 129 -11.87 -5.45 -7.99
CA ALA A 129 -13.28 -5.45 -7.62
C ALA A 129 -13.55 -4.59 -6.40
N ILE A 130 -12.70 -4.70 -5.36
CA ILE A 130 -12.85 -3.94 -4.11
C ILE A 130 -12.63 -2.44 -4.32
N ILE A 131 -11.62 -2.05 -5.09
CA ILE A 131 -11.23 -0.64 -5.24
C ILE A 131 -12.07 0.06 -6.31
N PHE A 132 -12.51 -0.65 -7.35
CA PHE A 132 -13.15 -0.04 -8.50
C PHE A 132 -14.60 -0.50 -8.69
N ILE A 133 -14.87 -1.80 -8.78
CA ILE A 133 -16.21 -2.31 -9.11
C ILE A 133 -17.22 -1.96 -8.00
N ILE A 134 -16.85 -2.18 -6.73
CA ILE A 134 -17.76 -1.93 -5.59
C ILE A 134 -18.07 -0.44 -5.43
N PRO A 135 -17.10 0.49 -5.41
CA PRO A 135 -17.40 1.91 -5.26
C PRO A 135 -18.18 2.48 -6.44
N VAL A 136 -17.79 2.14 -7.67
CA VAL A 136 -18.47 2.60 -8.88
C VAL A 136 -19.89 2.04 -8.94
N GLY A 137 -20.05 0.73 -8.70
CA GLY A 137 -21.36 0.09 -8.64
C GLY A 137 -22.27 0.72 -7.57
N GLY A 138 -21.75 0.89 -6.35
CA GLY A 138 -22.48 1.55 -5.26
C GLY A 138 -22.94 2.96 -5.61
N SER A 139 -22.07 3.73 -6.28
CA SER A 139 -22.39 5.11 -6.68
C SER A 139 -23.58 5.20 -7.64
N TYR A 140 -23.75 4.22 -8.55
CA TYR A 140 -24.92 4.15 -9.43
C TYR A 140 -26.24 3.89 -8.66
N PHE A 141 -26.15 3.24 -7.50
CA PHE A 141 -27.29 3.00 -6.61
C PHE A 141 -27.44 4.09 -5.52
N GLY A 142 -26.66 5.17 -5.58
CA GLY A 142 -26.67 6.23 -4.57
C GLY A 142 -26.03 5.83 -3.22
N LEU A 143 -25.32 4.70 -3.17
CA LEU A 143 -24.62 4.22 -1.99
C LEU A 143 -23.13 4.60 -2.05
N ASN A 144 -22.62 5.27 -1.03
CA ASN A 144 -21.17 5.48 -0.92
C ASN A 144 -20.50 4.21 -0.37
N LEU A 145 -20.16 3.29 -1.26
CA LEU A 145 -19.43 2.04 -0.97
C LEU A 145 -17.93 2.18 -1.25
N ASN A 146 -17.35 3.36 -1.03
CA ASN A 146 -15.94 3.58 -1.27
C ASN A 146 -15.06 2.85 -0.24
N VAL A 147 -14.70 1.60 -0.54
CA VAL A 147 -13.92 0.75 0.36
C VAL A 147 -12.57 1.39 0.72
N PHE A 148 -11.96 2.12 -0.23
CA PHE A 148 -10.74 2.87 0.04
C PHE A 148 -10.94 3.90 1.14
N GLN A 149 -12.05 4.66 1.08
CA GLN A 149 -12.35 5.68 2.09
C GLN A 149 -12.58 5.07 3.48
N TYR A 150 -13.26 3.92 3.59
CA TYR A 150 -13.55 3.35 4.90
C TYR A 150 -12.40 2.53 5.50
N ILE A 151 -11.63 1.83 4.67
CA ILE A 151 -10.62 0.88 5.15
C ILE A 151 -9.21 1.48 5.07
N ILE A 152 -8.88 2.18 3.98
CA ILE A 152 -7.52 2.63 3.72
C ILE A 152 -7.28 4.06 4.23
N SER A 153 -8.26 4.96 4.06
CA SER A 153 -8.05 6.37 4.40
C SER A 153 -7.81 6.63 5.91
N PRO A 154 -8.49 5.99 6.88
CA PRO A 154 -8.25 6.28 8.29
C PRO A 154 -6.81 5.99 8.74
N PRO A 155 -6.22 4.81 8.47
CA PRO A 155 -4.85 4.55 8.86
C PRO A 155 -3.83 5.36 8.04
N VAL A 156 -4.11 5.67 6.76
CA VAL A 156 -3.25 6.58 5.98
C VAL A 156 -3.23 7.97 6.61
N ASN A 157 -4.39 8.53 6.95
CA ASN A 157 -4.49 9.83 7.61
C ASN A 157 -3.81 9.82 8.99
N ALA A 158 -3.89 8.71 9.72
CA ALA A 158 -3.14 8.56 10.97
C ALA A 158 -1.62 8.65 10.72
N LEU A 159 -1.08 7.91 9.73
CA LEU A 159 0.33 7.99 9.36
C LEU A 159 0.75 9.40 8.90
N MET A 160 -0.08 10.06 8.10
CA MET A 160 0.16 11.45 7.69
C MET A 160 0.22 12.38 8.91
N SER A 161 -0.73 12.25 9.84
CA SER A 161 -0.75 13.06 11.07
C SER A 161 0.47 12.82 11.96
N MET A 162 0.97 11.57 12.01
CA MET A 162 2.19 11.22 12.75
C MET A 162 3.43 11.83 12.08
N ALA A 163 3.51 11.80 10.74
CA ALA A 163 4.58 12.44 9.99
C ALA A 163 4.58 13.96 10.23
N ASP A 164 3.41 14.61 10.20
CA ASP A 164 3.28 16.04 10.49
C ASP A 164 3.69 16.39 11.94
N GLN A 165 3.36 15.53 12.91
CA GLN A 165 3.80 15.71 14.30
C GLN A 165 5.32 15.60 14.42
N LEU A 166 5.95 14.65 13.73
CA LEU A 166 7.41 14.51 13.70
C LEU A 166 8.08 15.77 13.14
N THR A 167 7.52 16.38 12.11
CA THR A 167 8.00 17.66 11.53
C THR A 167 7.83 18.86 12.48
N ARG A 168 7.07 18.74 13.57
CA ARG A 168 6.88 19.81 14.56
C ARG A 168 7.74 19.62 15.82
N LEU A 169 8.36 18.46 15.98
CA LEU A 169 9.14 18.10 17.18
C LEU A 169 10.61 18.53 17.08
N PHE A 170 11.08 18.90 15.89
CA PHE A 170 12.46 19.33 15.60
C PHE A 170 12.45 20.76 15.04
#